data_AF-Q4T5L8-F1
#
_entry.id   AF-Q4T5L8-F1
#
_cell.length_a   1.000
_cell.length_b   1.000
_cell.length_c   1.000
_cell.angle_alpha   90.00
_cell.angle_beta   90.00
_cell.angle_gamma   90.00
#
_symmetry.space_group_name_H-M   'P 1'
#
loop_
_entity.id
_entity.type
_entity.pdbx_description
1 polymer ?
#
loop_
_entity_poly.entity_id
_entity_poly.type
_entity_poly.pdbx_seq_one_letter_code
_entity_poly.pdbx_strand_id
1 'polypeptide(L)' 'QTVRHGFPYQPTALAFDPVQKILAIGSRSGGIRMY' A
#
# COMPACT_ATOMS: atom_id res chain seq x y z
N GLN A 1 21.01 -0.03 9.40
CA GLN A 1 19.60 -0.47 9.55
C GLN A 1 18.76 0.40 8.63
N THR A 2 18.17 -0.16 7.57
CA THR A 2 17.41 0.62 6.58
C THR A 2 15.95 0.66 6.99
N VAL A 3 15.47 1.83 7.40
CA VAL A 3 14.05 2.03 7.74
C VAL A 3 13.23 1.86 6.47
N ARG A 4 12.17 1.04 6.53
CA ARG A 4 11.19 0.98 5.44
C ARG A 4 10.39 2.28 5.51
N HIS A 5 10.79 3.30 4.74
CA HIS A 5 9.97 4.50 4.60
C HIS A 5 8.57 4.09 4.13
N GLY A 6 7.53 4.70 4.68
CA GLY A 6 6.14 4.52 4.28
C GLY A 6 5.92 4.88 2.80
N PHE A 7 4.66 5.01 2.40
CA PHE A 7 4.34 5.30 1.00
C PHE A 7 5.08 6.56 0.51
N PRO A 8 5.79 6.53 -0.64
CA PRO A 8 6.57 7.68 -1.12
C PRO A 8 5.70 8.89 -1.49
N TYR A 9 4.40 8.68 -1.68
CA TYR A 9 3.41 9.69 -2.06
C TYR A 9 2.10 9.42 -1.31
N GLN A 10 1.23 10.42 -1.20
CA GLN A 10 -0.06 10.27 -0.52
C GLN A 10 -0.85 9.07 -1.10
N PRO A 11 -1.22 8.07 -0.28
CA PRO A 11 -2.09 7.00 -0.74
C PRO A 11 -3.48 7.56 -1.06
N THR A 12 -4.05 7.10 -2.17
CA THR A 12 -5.35 7.55 -2.68
C THR A 12 -6.33 6.40 -2.90
N ALA A 13 -5.87 5.14 -2.84
CA ALA A 13 -6.70 3.96 -3.02
C ALA A 13 -6.36 2.88 -1.98
N LEU A 14 -7.38 2.15 -1.51
CA LEU A 14 -7.27 1.05 -0.56
C LEU A 14 -8.21 -0.08 -0.98
N ALA A 15 -7.71 -1.32 -0.96
CA ALA A 15 -8.50 -2.53 -1.16
C ALA A 15 -8.08 -3.60 -0.15
N PHE A 16 -9.05 -4.26 0.46
CA PHE A 16 -8.82 -5.35 1.41
C PHE A 16 -9.56 -6.60 0.95
N ASP A 17 -8.87 -7.74 0.89
CA ASP A 17 -9.50 -9.05 0.72
C ASP A 17 -9.61 -9.77 2.08
N PRO A 18 -10.83 -9.98 2.62
CA PRO A 18 -11.01 -10.66 3.91
C PRO A 18 -10.70 -12.16 3.88
N VAL A 19 -10.74 -12.80 2.70
CA VAL A 19 -10.49 -14.25 2.59
C VAL A 19 -9.00 -14.53 2.73
N GLN A 20 -8.17 -13.83 1.95
CA GLN A 20 -6.71 -13.97 1.99
C GLN A 20 -6.04 -13.08 3.04
N LYS A 21 -6.79 -12.14 3.63
CA LYS A 21 -6.31 -11.13 4.58
C LYS A 21 -5.20 -10.25 4.05
N ILE A 22 -5.30 -9.88 2.77
CA ILE A 22 -4.34 -9.02 2.08
C ILE A 22 -4.88 -7.60 2.03
N LEU A 23 -4.01 -6.64 2.33
CA LEU A 23 -4.29 -5.21 2.20
C LEU A 23 -3.45 -4.60 1.08
N ALA A 24 -4.10 -4.11 0.03
CA ALA A 24 -3.46 -3.34 -1.02
C ALA A 24 -3.71 -1.84 -0.82
N ILE A 25 -2.64 -1.05 -0.89
CA ILE A 25 -2.66 0.42 -0.82
C ILE A 25 -2.02 0.97 -2.09
N GLY A 26 -2.70 1.89 -2.78
CA GLY A 26 -2.22 2.54 -4.01
C GLY A 26 -2.07 4.06 -3.87
N SER A 27 -1.15 4.65 -4.64
CA SER A 27 -1.05 6.10 -4.82
C SER A 27 -1.38 6.53 -6.25
N ARG A 28 -1.74 7.80 -6.41
CA ARG A 28 -1.93 8.44 -7.71
C ARG A 28 -0.70 8.37 -8.63
N SER A 29 0.50 8.26 -8.07
CA SER A 29 1.75 8.10 -8.82
C SER A 29 1.98 6.67 -9.34
N GLY A 30 1.02 5.75 -9.16
CA GLY A 30 1.09 4.37 -9.66
C GLY A 30 1.86 3.41 -8.74
N GLY A 31 2.26 3.85 -7.55
CA GLY A 31 2.81 2.94 -6.55
C GLY A 31 1.72 2.04 -5.97
N ILE A 32 2.07 0.79 -5.64
CA ILE A 32 1.22 -0.14 -4.90
C ILE A 32 2.04 -0.80 -3.79
N ARG A 33 1.47 -0.92 -2.59
CA ARG A 33 2.02 -1.71 -1.48
C ARG A 33 0.99 -2.74 -1.04
N MET A 34 1.45 -3.98 -0.85
CA MET A 34 0.64 -5.09 -0.36
C MET A 34 1.18 -5.52 1.00
N TYR A 35 0.26 -5.70 1.95
CA TYR A 35 0.52 -6.14 3.32
C TYR A 35 -0.28 -7.40 3.62
#